data_AF-A0ABD2WU98-F1
#
_entry.id   AF-A0ABD2WU98-F1
#
_cell.length_a   1.000
_cell.length_b   1.000
_cell.length_c   1.000
_cell.angle_alpha   90.00
_cell.angle_beta   90.00
_cell.angle_gamma   90.00
#
_symmetry.space_group_name_H-M   'P 1'
#
loop_
_entity.id
_entity.type
_entity.pdbx_description
1 polymer ?
#
loop_
_entity_poly.entity_id
_entity_poly.type
_entity_poly.pdbx_seq_one_letter_code
_entity_poly.pdbx_strand_id
1 'polypeptide(L)'
;MSGFYIKATWSYRVLSFLGKSLTIWPLDRGQSKGLGLLLNCFWWFYLLNYVAILVPTFYGLYNNRRNIVSASYSWIESTVFTEAIAVMIFSRWQRSRLESLFRLAEKQLAVKKRRVVRFYANYYAIVYLATLAFYVCVVMMYIILEKPKTGNNELALSASYPFRLEDSPIKWLLWVNQAIVFVHAYIVANFDGIAVFLIFTCTDRLKQLDKHFRDSRSYEHLVACVREHNDVLALIKDTNRILRFMVLKTTAFFMSYVFGAGLQILNASLS
;
A
#
# COMPACT_ATOMS: atom_id res chain seq x y z
N MET A 1 3.41 31.41 -14.21
CA MET A 1 3.38 30.25 -13.30
C MET A 1 3.95 29.03 -14.01
N SER A 2 5.26 28.82 -13.89
CA SER A 2 5.98 27.66 -14.41
C SER A 2 5.74 26.46 -13.49
N GLY A 3 4.71 25.68 -13.79
CA GLY A 3 4.43 24.43 -13.08
C GLY A 3 5.59 23.45 -13.21
N PHE A 4 6.02 22.86 -12.10
CA PHE A 4 6.99 21.77 -12.06
C PHE A 4 6.44 20.57 -12.86
N TYR A 5 6.87 20.40 -14.11
CA TYR A 5 6.45 19.29 -14.96
C TYR A 5 7.39 18.10 -14.75
N ILE A 6 7.00 17.13 -13.93
CA ILE A 6 7.69 15.84 -13.89
C ILE A 6 7.32 15.09 -15.17
N LYS A 7 8.33 14.61 -15.89
CA LYS A 7 8.15 13.81 -17.11
C LYS A 7 7.34 12.55 -16.73
N ALA A 8 6.19 12.28 -17.36
CA ALA A 8 5.35 11.12 -17.00
C ALA A 8 6.08 9.76 -17.07
N THR A 9 7.13 9.66 -17.88
CA THR A 9 8.02 8.50 -17.92
C THR A 9 8.83 8.33 -16.63
N TRP A 10 9.19 9.42 -15.96
CA TRP A 10 9.84 9.42 -14.65
C TRP A 10 8.86 9.02 -13.54
N SER A 11 7.65 9.56 -13.55
CA SER A 11 6.57 9.19 -12.61
C SER A 11 6.30 7.69 -12.58
N TYR A 12 6.17 7.07 -13.77
CA TYR A 12 5.96 5.62 -13.87
C TYR A 12 7.18 4.82 -13.41
N ARG A 13 8.41 5.26 -13.71
CA ARG A 13 9.63 4.59 -13.23
C ARG A 13 9.76 4.66 -11.71
N VAL A 14 9.45 5.79 -11.09
CA VAL A 14 9.47 5.94 -9.63
C VAL A 14 8.44 5.01 -8.99
N LEU A 15 7.22 4.97 -9.52
CA LEU A 15 6.18 4.04 -9.05
C LEU A 15 6.58 2.59 -9.23
N SER A 16 7.17 2.22 -10.37
CA SER A 16 7.64 0.86 -10.63
C SER A 16 8.83 0.49 -9.73
N PHE A 17 9.76 1.41 -9.49
CA PHE A 17 10.89 1.21 -8.59
C PHE A 17 10.43 0.99 -7.15
N LEU A 18 9.55 1.87 -6.65
CA LEU A 18 9.04 1.81 -5.28
C LEU A 18 8.07 0.63 -5.08
N GLY A 19 7.23 0.35 -6.08
CA GLY A 19 6.37 -0.84 -6.06
C GLY A 19 7.18 -2.14 -6.08
N LYS A 20 8.32 -2.17 -6.76
CA LYS A 20 9.26 -3.31 -6.73
C LYS A 20 9.97 -3.42 -5.39
N SER A 21 10.44 -2.31 -4.81
CA SER A 21 11.08 -2.32 -3.49
C SER A 21 10.13 -2.75 -2.37
N LEU A 22 8.84 -2.42 -2.49
CA LEU A 22 7.78 -2.84 -1.58
C LEU A 22 7.16 -4.21 -1.93
N THR A 23 7.71 -4.91 -2.92
CA THR A 23 7.27 -6.25 -3.36
C THR A 23 5.84 -6.39 -3.89
N ILE A 24 5.10 -5.28 -4.06
CA ILE A 24 3.73 -5.27 -4.61
C ILE A 24 3.74 -5.39 -6.15
N TRP A 25 4.80 -4.87 -6.80
CA TRP A 25 4.83 -4.78 -8.25
C TRP A 25 5.10 -6.16 -8.88
N PRO A 26 4.26 -6.61 -9.84
CA PRO A 26 4.47 -7.88 -10.50
C PRO A 26 5.75 -7.83 -11.34
N LEU A 27 6.63 -8.83 -11.19
CA LEU A 27 7.78 -8.92 -12.10
C LEU A 27 7.30 -9.10 -13.53
N ASP A 28 7.94 -8.34 -14.42
CA ASP A 28 7.71 -8.44 -15.84
C ASP A 28 8.32 -9.74 -16.40
N ARG A 29 7.61 -10.42 -17.30
CA ARG A 29 8.04 -11.71 -17.89
C ARG A 29 9.38 -11.65 -18.66
N GLY A 30 9.91 -10.46 -18.93
CA GLY A 30 11.20 -10.25 -19.61
C GLY A 30 12.37 -9.82 -18.72
N GLN A 31 12.21 -9.74 -17.38
CA GLN A 31 13.30 -9.34 -16.47
C GLN A 31 14.26 -10.49 -16.15
N SER A 32 15.48 -10.14 -15.71
CA SER A 32 16.52 -11.11 -15.38
C SER A 32 16.04 -12.09 -14.29
N LYS A 33 16.39 -13.37 -14.45
CA LYS A 33 16.03 -14.44 -13.50
C LYS A 33 16.49 -14.12 -12.07
N GLY A 34 17.63 -13.44 -11.92
CA GLY A 34 18.18 -13.01 -10.63
C GLY A 34 17.32 -11.97 -9.90
N LEU A 35 16.77 -10.98 -10.61
CA LEU A 35 15.87 -9.99 -10.00
C LEU A 35 14.56 -10.62 -9.51
N GLY A 36 14.08 -11.65 -10.21
CA GLY A 36 12.93 -12.47 -9.79
C GLY A 36 13.17 -13.23 -8.51
N LEU A 37 14.35 -13.84 -8.37
CA LEU A 37 14.75 -14.52 -7.14
C LEU A 37 14.87 -13.51 -5.98
N LEU A 38 15.55 -12.39 -6.20
CA LEU A 38 15.76 -11.37 -5.18
C LEU A 38 14.45 -10.81 -4.62
N LEU A 39 13.50 -10.44 -5.49
CA LEU A 39 12.19 -9.94 -5.06
C LEU A 39 11.36 -10.99 -4.34
N ASN A 40 11.53 -12.27 -4.68
CA ASN A 40 10.89 -13.37 -3.97
C ASN A 40 11.50 -13.55 -2.57
N CYS A 41 12.83 -13.44 -2.44
CA CYS A 41 13.52 -13.44 -1.16
C CYS A 41 13.07 -12.26 -0.29
N PHE A 42 12.96 -11.05 -0.85
CA PHE A 42 12.46 -9.90 -0.10
C PHE A 42 11.02 -10.08 0.38
N TRP A 43 10.13 -10.66 -0.43
CA TRP A 43 8.76 -10.93 0.00
C TRP A 43 8.71 -11.87 1.21
N TRP A 44 9.48 -12.96 1.18
CA TRP A 44 9.59 -13.88 2.32
C TRP A 44 10.24 -13.22 3.54
N PHE A 45 11.29 -12.43 3.33
CA PHE A 45 11.93 -11.68 4.39
C PHE A 45 10.94 -10.75 5.11
N TYR A 46 10.18 -9.93 4.37
CA TYR A 46 9.19 -9.05 4.99
C TYR A 46 8.07 -9.83 5.67
N LEU A 47 7.52 -10.87 5.03
CA LEU A 47 6.47 -11.69 5.63
C LEU A 47 6.92 -12.31 6.96
N LEU A 48 8.12 -12.90 7.00
CA LEU A 48 8.67 -13.49 8.21
C LEU A 48 8.86 -12.44 9.31
N ASN A 49 9.34 -11.24 8.97
CA ASN A 49 9.49 -10.17 9.96
C ASN A 49 8.15 -9.67 10.51
N TYR A 50 7.10 -9.56 9.67
CA TYR A 50 5.76 -9.23 10.17
C TYR A 50 5.19 -10.31 11.08
N VAL A 51 5.36 -11.59 10.75
CA VAL A 51 4.88 -12.68 11.61
C VAL A 51 5.68 -12.73 12.91
N ALA A 52 7.01 -12.55 12.83
CA ALA A 52 7.89 -12.55 13.98
C ALA A 52 7.60 -11.41 14.96
N ILE A 53 7.17 -10.24 14.47
CA ILE A 53 6.85 -9.09 15.33
C ILE A 53 5.44 -9.15 15.91
N LEU A 54 4.52 -9.80 15.21
CA LEU A 54 3.11 -9.89 15.60
C LEU A 54 2.95 -10.65 16.93
N VAL A 55 3.77 -11.67 17.16
CA VAL A 55 3.76 -12.46 18.40
C VAL A 55 4.15 -11.61 19.62
N PRO A 56 5.31 -10.91 19.62
CA PRO A 56 5.67 -9.94 20.66
C PRO A 56 4.68 -8.79 20.87
N THR A 57 4.00 -8.29 19.82
CA THR A 57 3.01 -7.23 20.00
C THR A 57 1.73 -7.74 20.66
N PHE A 58 1.25 -8.94 20.32
CA PHE A 58 0.14 -9.56 21.05
C PHE A 58 0.51 -9.91 22.49
N TYR A 59 1.74 -10.37 22.72
CA TYR A 59 2.24 -10.59 24.07
C TYR A 59 2.31 -9.29 24.88
N GLY A 60 2.78 -8.20 24.27
CA GLY A 60 2.77 -6.86 24.85
C GLY A 60 1.37 -6.37 25.21
N LEU A 61 0.40 -6.58 24.31
CA LEU A 61 -1.01 -6.28 24.56
C LEU A 61 -1.55 -7.04 25.78
N TYR A 62 -1.26 -8.34 25.89
CA TYR A 62 -1.72 -9.18 27.00
C TYR A 62 -1.10 -8.76 28.34
N ASN A 63 0.20 -8.46 28.35
CA ASN A 63 0.92 -8.09 29.56
C ASN A 63 0.53 -6.67 30.03
N ASN A 64 0.39 -5.73 29.10
CA ASN A 64 0.05 -4.33 29.39
C ASN A 64 -1.46 -4.05 29.42
N ARG A 65 -2.32 -5.08 29.45
CA ARG A 65 -3.79 -4.94 29.41
C ARG A 65 -4.39 -4.01 30.48
N ARG A 66 -3.68 -3.81 31.59
CA ARG A 66 -4.10 -2.91 32.68
C ARG A 66 -3.81 -1.44 32.38
N ASN A 67 -2.83 -1.15 31.51
CA ASN A 67 -2.53 0.19 31.04
C ASN A 67 -3.19 0.39 29.67
N ILE A 68 -4.35 1.07 29.68
CA ILE A 68 -5.18 1.28 28.49
C ILE A 68 -4.39 1.95 27.36
N VAL A 69 -3.49 2.89 27.68
CA VAL A 69 -2.67 3.60 26.69
C VAL A 69 -1.74 2.62 25.95
N SER A 70 -0.95 1.85 26.69
CA SER A 70 0.01 0.88 26.12
C SER A 70 -0.68 -0.28 25.40
N ALA A 71 -1.80 -0.77 25.95
CA ALA A 71 -2.63 -1.78 25.30
C ALA A 71 -3.22 -1.28 23.97
N SER A 72 -3.76 -0.06 23.94
CA SER A 72 -4.34 0.53 22.73
C SER A 72 -3.29 0.74 21.63
N TYR A 73 -2.07 1.15 21.98
CA TYR A 73 -0.97 1.24 21.01
C TYR A 73 -0.59 -0.13 20.45
N SER A 74 -0.44 -1.13 21.30
CA SER A 74 -0.13 -2.51 20.88
C SER A 74 -1.22 -3.10 19.98
N TRP A 75 -2.49 -2.74 20.22
CA TRP A 75 -3.63 -3.12 19.37
C TRP A 75 -3.57 -2.47 17.98
N ILE A 76 -3.33 -1.16 17.93
CA ILE A 76 -3.19 -0.41 16.67
C ILE A 76 -2.02 -0.98 15.86
N GLU A 77 -0.85 -1.18 16.49
CA GLU A 77 0.33 -1.76 15.84
C GLU A 77 0.03 -3.14 15.25
N SER A 78 -0.62 -4.03 16.04
CA SER A 78 -1.00 -5.37 15.57
C SER A 78 -1.99 -5.32 14.40
N THR A 79 -2.90 -4.35 14.41
CA THR A 79 -3.84 -4.10 13.31
C THR A 79 -3.10 -3.69 12.03
N VAL A 80 -2.14 -2.75 12.12
CA VAL A 80 -1.31 -2.31 10.98
C VAL A 80 -0.53 -3.48 10.37
N PHE A 81 0.09 -4.32 11.21
CA PHE A 81 0.87 -5.46 10.74
C PHE A 81 -0.02 -6.53 10.09
N THR A 82 -1.20 -6.77 10.64
CA THR A 82 -2.18 -7.69 10.05
C THR A 82 -2.68 -7.18 8.70
N GLU A 83 -2.93 -5.87 8.57
CA GLU A 83 -3.31 -5.25 7.30
C GLU A 83 -2.20 -5.38 6.25
N ALA A 84 -0.95 -5.12 6.62
CA ALA A 84 0.21 -5.27 5.74
C ALA A 84 0.37 -6.72 5.26
N ILE A 85 0.22 -7.71 6.15
CA ILE A 85 0.23 -9.14 5.78
C ILE A 85 -0.89 -9.46 4.78
N ALA A 86 -2.12 -9.01 5.05
CA ALA A 86 -3.26 -9.24 4.16
C ALA A 86 -3.01 -8.66 2.75
N VAL A 87 -2.46 -7.45 2.67
CA VAL A 87 -2.09 -6.81 1.40
C VAL A 87 -0.98 -7.58 0.67
N MET A 88 0.06 -8.05 1.38
CA MET A 88 1.12 -8.86 0.78
C MET A 88 0.62 -10.19 0.21
N ILE A 89 -0.25 -10.88 0.95
CA ILE A 89 -0.83 -12.17 0.51
C ILE A 89 -1.76 -11.92 -0.69
N PHE A 90 -2.62 -10.91 -0.61
CA PHE A 90 -3.56 -10.60 -1.69
C PHE A 90 -2.85 -10.17 -2.97
N SER A 91 -1.86 -9.28 -2.88
CA SER A 91 -1.06 -8.84 -4.03
C SER A 91 -0.30 -10.00 -4.67
N ARG A 92 0.23 -10.93 -3.86
CA ARG A 92 0.87 -12.16 -4.37
C ARG A 92 -0.12 -13.07 -5.09
N TRP A 93 -1.33 -13.22 -4.55
CA TRP A 93 -2.37 -14.06 -5.13
C TRP A 93 -2.93 -13.48 -6.44
N GLN A 94 -3.16 -12.17 -6.48
CA GLN A 94 -3.67 -11.46 -7.67
C GLN A 94 -2.57 -10.99 -8.62
N ARG A 95 -1.33 -11.47 -8.45
CA ARG A 95 -0.16 -10.99 -9.18
C ARG A 95 -0.32 -11.05 -10.69
N SER A 96 -0.85 -12.15 -11.23
CA SER A 96 -1.07 -12.30 -12.68
C SER A 96 -2.05 -11.25 -13.24
N ARG A 97 -3.08 -10.90 -12.46
CA ARG A 97 -4.07 -9.90 -12.84
C ARG A 97 -3.52 -8.48 -12.72
N LEU A 98 -2.84 -8.18 -11.62
CA LEU A 98 -2.14 -6.90 -11.45
C LEU A 98 -1.15 -6.68 -12.61
N GLU A 99 -0.43 -7.72 -13.04
CA GLU A 99 0.48 -7.65 -14.18
C GLU A 99 -0.24 -7.30 -15.49
N SER A 100 -1.37 -7.95 -15.78
CA SER A 100 -2.16 -7.62 -16.98
C SER A 100 -2.71 -6.18 -16.94
N LEU A 101 -3.16 -5.74 -15.76
CA LEU A 101 -3.69 -4.39 -15.57
C LEU A 101 -2.60 -3.32 -15.73
N PHE A 102 -1.42 -3.53 -15.14
CA PHE A 102 -0.30 -2.61 -15.28
C PHE A 102 0.21 -2.54 -16.71
N ARG A 103 0.33 -3.67 -17.41
CA ARG A 103 0.71 -3.68 -18.84
C ARG A 103 -0.27 -2.90 -19.69
N LEU A 104 -1.56 -3.01 -19.39
CA LEU A 104 -2.57 -2.23 -20.11
C LEU A 104 -2.43 -0.73 -19.82
N ALA A 105 -2.22 -0.36 -18.56
CA ALA A 105 -1.97 1.02 -18.17
C ALA A 105 -0.70 1.59 -18.85
N GLU A 106 0.37 0.80 -18.92
CA GLU A 106 1.63 1.18 -19.58
C GLU A 106 1.44 1.37 -21.09
N LYS A 107 0.75 0.46 -21.77
CA LYS A 107 0.40 0.62 -23.19
C LYS A 107 -0.38 1.91 -23.43
N GLN A 108 -1.28 2.29 -22.53
CA GLN A 108 -2.03 3.55 -22.64
C GLN A 108 -1.12 4.78 -22.49
N LEU A 109 -0.20 4.75 -21.52
CA LEU A 109 0.81 5.78 -21.33
C LEU A 109 1.72 5.93 -22.56
N ALA A 110 2.06 4.83 -23.24
CA ALA A 110 2.91 4.82 -24.42
C ALA A 110 2.20 5.30 -25.70
N VAL A 111 0.98 4.82 -25.95
CA VAL A 111 0.22 5.11 -27.19
C VAL A 111 -0.34 6.54 -27.17
N LYS A 112 -0.81 7.02 -26.01
CA LYS A 112 -1.37 8.37 -25.92
C LYS A 112 -0.28 9.39 -25.57
N LYS A 113 0.28 10.06 -26.60
CA LYS A 113 0.98 11.36 -26.46
C LYS A 113 0.06 12.52 -26.01
N ARG A 114 -1.11 12.25 -25.40
CA ARG A 114 -2.07 13.29 -25.00
C ARG A 114 -1.65 13.94 -23.69
N ARG A 115 -1.71 15.27 -23.65
CA ARG A 115 -1.46 16.14 -22.48
C ARG A 115 -2.21 15.68 -21.22
N VAL A 116 -3.42 15.12 -21.41
CA VAL A 116 -4.31 14.62 -20.36
C VAL A 116 -3.70 13.44 -19.58
N VAL A 117 -3.21 12.40 -20.27
CA VAL A 117 -2.60 11.22 -19.60
C VAL A 117 -1.32 11.61 -18.86
N ARG A 118 -0.53 12.53 -19.43
CA ARG A 118 0.67 13.08 -18.79
C ARG A 118 0.34 13.89 -17.54
N PHE A 119 -0.73 14.69 -17.58
CA PHE A 119 -1.22 15.46 -16.44
C PHE A 119 -1.62 14.53 -15.28
N TYR A 120 -2.37 13.47 -15.57
CA TYR A 120 -2.80 12.51 -14.54
C TYR A 120 -1.65 11.66 -13.98
N ALA A 121 -0.69 11.25 -14.80
CA ALA A 121 0.50 10.55 -14.33
C ALA A 121 1.37 11.44 -13.42
N ASN A 122 1.50 12.73 -13.75
CA ASN A 122 2.22 13.69 -12.91
C ASN A 122 1.45 13.95 -11.60
N TYR A 123 0.14 14.15 -11.68
CA TYR A 123 -0.72 14.33 -10.51
C TYR A 123 -0.65 13.13 -9.55
N TYR A 124 -0.73 11.91 -10.09
CA TYR A 124 -0.58 10.70 -9.30
C TYR A 124 0.79 10.61 -8.62
N ALA A 125 1.88 10.95 -9.33
CA ALA A 125 3.20 10.97 -8.72
C ALA A 125 3.33 12.02 -7.60
N ILE A 126 2.73 13.20 -7.78
CA ILE A 126 2.71 14.25 -6.75
C ILE A 126 1.94 13.76 -5.52
N VAL A 127 0.73 13.23 -5.71
CA VAL A 127 -0.10 12.69 -4.61
C VAL A 127 0.62 11.56 -3.90
N TYR A 128 1.27 10.67 -4.65
CA TYR A 128 2.05 9.58 -4.11
C TYR A 128 3.22 10.07 -3.26
N LEU A 129 4.04 11.00 -3.78
CA LEU A 129 5.17 11.59 -3.05
C LEU A 129 4.71 12.35 -1.81
N ALA A 130 3.60 13.09 -1.91
CA ALA A 130 2.99 13.77 -0.76
C ALA A 130 2.54 12.77 0.30
N THR A 131 1.93 11.66 -0.10
CA THR A 131 1.49 10.59 0.81
C THR A 131 2.68 9.91 1.48
N LEU A 132 3.77 9.66 0.74
CA LEU A 132 5.01 9.12 1.29
C LEU A 132 5.63 10.08 2.32
N ALA A 133 5.75 11.36 1.97
CA ALA A 133 6.29 12.38 2.88
C ALA A 133 5.45 12.50 4.15
N PHE A 134 4.12 12.53 4.00
CA PHE A 134 3.18 12.54 5.12
C PHE A 134 3.35 11.31 6.01
N TYR A 135 3.48 10.12 5.40
CA TYR A 135 3.70 8.88 6.13
C TYR A 135 4.99 8.91 6.96
N VAL A 136 6.10 9.38 6.39
CA VAL A 136 7.37 9.53 7.11
C VAL A 136 7.22 10.50 8.28
N CYS A 137 6.51 11.62 8.09
CA CYS A 137 6.24 12.57 9.19
C CYS A 137 5.44 11.92 10.31
N VAL A 138 4.37 11.16 9.99
CA VAL A 138 3.56 10.45 10.99
C VAL A 138 4.38 9.42 11.76
N VAL A 139 5.22 8.65 11.06
CA VAL A 139 6.13 7.67 11.69
C VAL A 139 7.09 8.36 12.66
N MET A 140 7.70 9.46 12.26
CA MET A 140 8.62 10.22 13.13
C MET A 140 7.89 10.81 14.34
N MET A 141 6.70 11.37 14.15
CA MET A 141 5.88 11.89 15.24
C MET A 141 5.49 10.79 16.23
N TYR A 142 5.11 9.60 15.74
CA TYR A 142 4.79 8.46 16.58
C TYR A 142 5.99 8.03 17.44
N ILE A 143 7.18 7.90 16.85
CA ILE A 143 8.40 7.49 17.57
C ILE A 143 8.83 8.53 18.61
N ILE A 144 8.72 9.82 18.30
CA ILE A 144 9.23 10.90 19.17
C ILE A 144 8.23 11.26 20.26
N LEU A 145 6.93 11.35 19.95
CA LEU A 145 5.92 11.93 20.84
C LEU A 145 5.04 10.89 21.51
N GLU A 146 4.58 9.88 20.78
CA GLU A 146 3.60 8.93 21.28
C GLU A 146 4.26 7.73 21.97
N LYS A 147 5.36 7.24 21.42
CA LYS A 147 6.07 6.10 22.00
C LYS A 147 6.49 6.33 23.46
N PRO A 148 7.00 7.51 23.86
CA PRO A 148 7.34 7.77 25.26
C PRO A 148 6.18 7.63 26.25
N LYS A 149 4.95 7.88 25.80
CA LYS A 149 3.74 7.79 26.64
C LYS A 149 3.38 6.35 27.00
N THR A 150 3.94 5.36 26.30
CA THR A 150 3.73 3.94 26.62
C THR A 150 4.55 3.47 27.83
N GLY A 151 5.49 4.29 28.33
CA GLY A 151 6.39 3.93 29.43
C GLY A 151 7.49 2.93 29.03
N ASN A 152 7.57 2.54 27.76
CA ASN A 152 8.61 1.66 27.23
C ASN A 152 9.32 2.33 26.04
N ASN A 153 10.44 3.00 26.32
CA ASN A 153 11.21 3.79 25.36
C ASN A 153 12.37 3.01 24.73
N GLU A 154 12.51 1.74 25.08
CA GLU A 154 13.67 0.94 24.71
C GLU A 154 13.62 0.44 23.26
N LEU A 155 12.42 0.41 22.69
CA LEU A 155 12.08 -0.19 21.40
C LEU A 155 11.23 0.78 20.58
N ALA A 156 11.26 0.62 19.25
CA ALA A 156 10.49 1.47 18.33
C ALA A 156 8.98 1.19 18.41
N LEU A 157 8.58 0.01 18.87
CA LEU A 157 7.19 -0.46 18.97
C LEU A 157 6.84 -0.92 20.38
N SER A 158 5.55 -1.09 20.68
CA SER A 158 5.01 -1.49 22.00
C SER A 158 5.10 -2.99 22.25
N ALA A 159 5.82 -3.72 21.41
CA ALA A 159 6.15 -5.12 21.58
C ALA A 159 6.85 -5.39 22.92
N SER A 160 6.43 -6.46 23.59
CA SER A 160 7.08 -6.97 24.80
C SER A 160 7.76 -8.30 24.50
N TYR A 161 8.98 -8.47 24.97
CA TYR A 161 9.76 -9.69 24.79
C TYR A 161 9.91 -10.41 26.14
N PRO A 162 9.83 -11.75 26.17
CA PRO A 162 9.90 -12.53 27.41
C PRO A 162 11.33 -12.63 27.99
N PHE A 163 12.34 -12.18 27.24
CA PHE A 163 13.73 -12.13 27.68
C PHE A 163 14.12 -10.70 28.09
N ARG A 164 15.09 -10.60 29.00
CA ARG A 164 15.59 -9.30 29.47
C ARG A 164 16.38 -8.61 28.36
N LEU A 165 16.13 -7.31 28.17
CA LEU A 165 16.77 -6.47 27.16
C LEU A 165 18.03 -5.77 27.72
N GLU A 166 18.76 -6.44 28.61
CA GLU A 166 19.98 -5.92 29.25
C GLU A 166 21.15 -5.85 28.23
N ASP A 167 21.14 -6.74 27.23
CA ASP A 167 22.17 -6.80 26.18
C ASP A 167 21.96 -5.76 25.07
N SER A 168 22.86 -4.76 25.02
CA SER A 168 22.89 -3.70 24.01
C SER A 168 22.79 -4.17 22.54
N PRO A 169 23.50 -5.24 22.08
CA PRO A 169 23.44 -5.64 20.67
C PRO A 169 22.08 -6.25 20.28
N ILE A 170 21.43 -7.01 21.17
CA ILE A 170 20.13 -7.62 20.91
C ILE A 170 19.05 -6.53 20.82
N LYS A 171 19.12 -5.55 21.74
CA LYS A 171 18.24 -4.38 21.74
C LYS A 171 18.34 -3.58 20.44
N TRP A 172 19.56 -3.32 19.96
CA TRP A 172 19.78 -2.64 18.68
C TRP A 172 19.21 -3.43 17.49
N LEU A 173 19.45 -4.73 17.43
CA LEU A 173 18.94 -5.59 16.36
C LEU A 173 17.40 -5.59 16.32
N LEU A 174 16.76 -5.69 17.49
CA LEU A 174 15.30 -5.61 17.60
C LEU A 174 14.78 -4.25 17.15
N TRP A 175 15.41 -3.16 17.59
CA TRP A 175 15.03 -1.82 17.18
C TRP A 175 15.09 -1.64 15.65
N VAL A 176 16.17 -2.11 15.03
CA VAL A 176 16.34 -2.06 13.56
C VAL A 176 15.26 -2.90 12.87
N ASN A 177 14.98 -4.11 13.35
CA ASN A 177 13.94 -4.95 12.78
C ASN A 177 12.56 -4.26 12.85
N GLN A 178 12.22 -3.72 14.02
CA GLN A 178 10.98 -2.99 14.24
C GLN A 178 10.85 -1.78 13.31
N ALA A 179 11.93 -1.01 13.15
CA ALA A 179 11.96 0.14 12.24
C ALA A 179 11.76 -0.28 10.78
N ILE A 180 12.40 -1.38 10.33
CA ILE A 180 12.23 -1.92 8.97
C ILE A 180 10.77 -2.30 8.72
N VAL A 181 10.15 -3.06 9.64
CA VAL A 181 8.76 -3.51 9.51
C VAL A 181 7.80 -2.33 9.51
N PHE A 182 8.05 -1.34 10.38
CA PHE A 182 7.24 -0.15 10.49
C PHE A 182 7.33 0.70 9.21
N VAL A 183 8.53 0.97 8.68
CA VAL A 183 8.69 1.68 7.41
C VAL A 183 8.06 0.92 6.25
N HIS A 184 8.21 -0.41 6.21
CA HIS A 184 7.63 -1.24 5.16
C HIS A 184 6.09 -1.27 5.23
N ALA A 185 5.45 -0.91 6.35
CA ALA A 185 3.99 -0.84 6.46
C ALA A 185 3.36 0.20 5.51
N TYR A 186 4.18 1.09 4.91
CA TYR A 186 3.78 1.93 3.77
C TYR A 186 3.25 1.13 2.56
N ILE A 187 3.49 -0.19 2.51
CA ILE A 187 2.91 -1.12 1.54
C ILE A 187 1.38 -1.01 1.46
N VAL A 188 0.70 -0.75 2.58
CA VAL A 188 -0.75 -0.61 2.65
C VAL A 188 -1.22 0.60 1.85
N ALA A 189 -0.63 1.77 2.10
CA ALA A 189 -0.94 3.01 1.38
C ALA A 189 -0.58 2.92 -0.11
N ASN A 190 0.51 2.21 -0.44
CA ASN A 190 0.86 1.95 -1.84
C ASN A 190 -0.20 1.14 -2.57
N PHE A 191 -0.69 0.09 -1.94
CA PHE A 191 -1.71 -0.77 -2.52
C PHE A 191 -3.01 0.02 -2.78
N ASP A 192 -3.40 0.87 -1.85
CA ASP A 192 -4.57 1.75 -2.03
C ASP A 192 -4.34 2.76 -3.17
N GLY A 193 -3.13 3.33 -3.27
CA GLY A 193 -2.73 4.17 -4.40
C GLY A 193 -2.82 3.45 -5.75
N ILE A 194 -2.33 2.20 -5.82
CA ILE A 194 -2.43 1.35 -7.01
C ILE A 194 -3.90 1.14 -7.40
N ALA A 195 -4.77 0.83 -6.43
CA ALA A 195 -6.19 0.62 -6.69
C ALA A 195 -6.88 1.89 -7.24
N VAL A 196 -6.56 3.06 -6.69
CA VAL A 196 -7.04 4.36 -7.21
C VAL A 196 -6.55 4.60 -8.64
N PHE A 197 -5.28 4.30 -8.92
CA PHE A 197 -4.72 4.41 -10.27
C PHE A 197 -5.42 3.49 -11.27
N LEU A 198 -5.79 2.28 -10.86
CA LEU A 198 -6.55 1.34 -11.68
C LEU A 198 -7.96 1.83 -11.97
N ILE A 199 -8.69 2.36 -10.97
CA ILE A 199 -10.00 3.00 -11.16
C ILE A 199 -9.91 4.11 -12.20
N PHE A 200 -8.90 4.96 -12.05
CA PHE A 200 -8.68 6.07 -12.94
C PHE A 200 -8.46 5.59 -14.39
N THR A 201 -7.63 4.56 -14.57
CA THR A 201 -7.36 3.95 -15.88
C THR A 201 -8.63 3.35 -16.50
N CYS A 202 -9.45 2.64 -15.72
CA CYS A 202 -10.74 2.13 -16.17
C CYS A 202 -11.70 3.27 -16.57
N THR A 203 -11.72 4.36 -15.80
CA THR A 203 -12.58 5.52 -16.07
C THR A 203 -12.20 6.23 -17.37
N ASP A 204 -10.90 6.41 -17.64
CA ASP A 204 -10.43 6.99 -18.91
C ASP A 204 -10.82 6.10 -20.11
N ARG A 205 -10.77 4.77 -19.96
CA ARG A 205 -11.21 3.83 -21.00
C ARG A 205 -12.70 3.94 -21.30
N LEU A 206 -13.54 3.98 -20.26
CA LEU A 206 -14.98 4.17 -20.43
C LEU A 206 -15.31 5.49 -21.14
N LYS A 207 -14.63 6.59 -20.79
CA LYS A 207 -14.80 7.89 -21.47
C LYS A 207 -14.37 7.87 -22.93
N GLN A 208 -13.28 7.15 -23.25
CA GLN A 208 -12.87 6.97 -24.65
C GLN A 208 -13.90 6.19 -25.44
N LEU A 209 -14.38 5.10 -24.86
CA LEU A 209 -15.36 4.23 -25.48
C LEU A 209 -16.67 4.99 -25.75
N ASP A 210 -17.16 5.80 -24.79
CA ASP A 210 -18.31 6.68 -24.99
C ASP A 210 -18.09 7.64 -26.18
N LYS A 211 -16.89 8.21 -26.29
CA LYS A 211 -16.54 9.06 -27.44
C LYS A 211 -16.56 8.27 -28.77
N HIS A 212 -15.99 7.07 -28.80
CA HIS A 212 -16.00 6.22 -29.99
C HIS A 212 -17.41 5.80 -30.40
N PHE A 213 -18.30 5.53 -29.44
CA PHE A 213 -19.72 5.30 -29.72
C PHE A 213 -20.39 6.52 -30.35
N ARG A 214 -20.17 7.73 -29.80
CA ARG A 214 -20.74 8.98 -30.33
C ARG A 214 -20.24 9.35 -31.73
N ASP A 215 -18.98 9.06 -32.02
CA ASP A 215 -18.33 9.42 -33.30
C ASP A 215 -18.56 8.35 -34.40
N SER A 216 -19.11 7.17 -34.06
CA SER A 216 -19.31 6.08 -35.02
C SER A 216 -20.46 6.36 -35.99
N ARG A 217 -20.18 6.33 -37.30
CA ARG A 217 -21.17 6.56 -38.38
C ARG A 217 -21.38 5.36 -39.30
N SER A 218 -20.62 4.28 -39.14
CA SER A 218 -20.69 3.08 -40.00
C SER A 218 -20.89 1.81 -39.17
N TYR A 219 -21.56 0.82 -39.75
CA TYR A 219 -21.81 -0.48 -39.12
C TYR A 219 -20.53 -1.21 -38.72
N GLU A 220 -19.47 -1.15 -39.55
CA GLU A 220 -18.17 -1.75 -39.22
C GLU A 220 -17.51 -1.08 -38.00
N HIS A 221 -17.66 0.26 -37.88
CA HIS A 221 -17.18 0.99 -36.71
C HIS A 221 -17.98 0.66 -35.46
N LEU A 222 -19.28 0.37 -35.60
CA LEU A 222 -20.14 -0.07 -34.49
C LEU A 222 -19.72 -1.45 -33.97
N VAL A 223 -19.47 -2.41 -34.86
CA VAL A 223 -19.00 -3.76 -34.49
C VAL A 223 -17.64 -3.71 -33.78
N ALA A 224 -16.72 -2.88 -34.30
CA ALA A 224 -15.43 -2.64 -33.64
C ALA A 224 -15.59 -2.03 -32.23
N CYS A 225 -16.50 -1.07 -32.08
CA CYS A 225 -16.78 -0.42 -30.79
C CYS A 225 -17.40 -1.40 -29.77
N VAL A 226 -18.31 -2.28 -30.20
CA VAL A 226 -18.89 -3.33 -29.35
C VAL A 226 -17.83 -4.32 -28.88
N ARG A 227 -16.86 -4.67 -29.73
CA ARG A 227 -15.73 -5.53 -29.34
C ARG A 227 -14.85 -4.85 -28.30
N GLU A 228 -14.50 -3.57 -28.50
CA GLU A 228 -13.75 -2.79 -27.51
C GLU A 228 -14.51 -2.64 -26.18
N HIS A 229 -15.83 -2.50 -26.23
CA HIS A 229 -16.68 -2.47 -25.05
C HIS A 229 -16.59 -3.76 -24.21
N ASN A 230 -16.63 -4.92 -24.86
CA ASN A 230 -16.50 -6.20 -24.16
C ASN A 230 -15.12 -6.37 -23.50
N ASP A 231 -14.05 -5.90 -24.16
CA ASP A 231 -12.70 -5.90 -23.60
C ASP A 231 -12.59 -4.98 -22.37
N VAL A 232 -13.23 -3.79 -22.41
CA VAL A 232 -13.28 -2.87 -21.28
C VAL A 232 -14.11 -3.43 -20.12
N LEU A 233 -15.20 -4.14 -20.39
CA LEU A 233 -15.99 -4.82 -19.36
C LEU A 233 -15.18 -5.92 -18.64
N ALA A 234 -14.42 -6.72 -19.40
CA ALA A 234 -13.53 -7.73 -18.82
C ALA A 234 -12.49 -7.07 -17.89
N LEU A 235 -11.92 -5.94 -18.32
CA LEU A 235 -11.00 -5.14 -17.51
C LEU A 235 -11.64 -4.65 -16.22
N ILE A 236 -12.83 -4.07 -16.30
CA ILE A 236 -13.57 -3.57 -15.13
C ILE A 236 -13.88 -4.71 -14.17
N LYS A 237 -14.24 -5.89 -14.67
CA LYS A 237 -14.51 -7.06 -13.84
C LYS A 237 -13.29 -7.48 -13.02
N ASP A 238 -12.11 -7.49 -13.63
CA ASP A 238 -10.86 -7.80 -12.93
C ASP A 238 -10.45 -6.71 -11.93
N THR A 239 -10.57 -5.43 -12.30
CA THR A 239 -10.35 -4.31 -11.39
C THR A 239 -11.32 -4.34 -10.21
N ASN A 240 -12.60 -4.63 -10.45
CA ASN A 240 -13.64 -4.68 -9.41
C ASN A 240 -13.32 -5.71 -8.32
N ARG A 241 -12.64 -6.81 -8.64
CA ARG A 241 -12.20 -7.78 -7.63
C ARG A 241 -11.15 -7.20 -6.69
N ILE A 242 -10.21 -6.41 -7.22
CA ILE A 242 -9.20 -5.69 -6.43
C ILE A 242 -9.88 -4.63 -5.57
N LEU A 243 -10.84 -3.91 -6.13
CA LEU A 243 -11.59 -2.88 -5.41
C LEU A 243 -12.45 -3.44 -4.29
N ARG A 244 -13.11 -4.58 -4.50
CA ARG A 244 -13.85 -5.26 -3.44
C ARG A 244 -12.96 -5.62 -2.25
N PHE A 245 -11.76 -6.14 -2.52
CA PHE A 245 -10.79 -6.39 -1.45
C PHE A 245 -10.33 -5.09 -0.79
N MET A 246 -10.03 -4.04 -1.57
CA MET A 246 -9.64 -2.74 -1.03
C MET A 246 -10.71 -2.19 -0.09
N VAL A 247 -11.98 -2.16 -0.51
CA VAL A 247 -13.11 -1.66 0.30
C VAL A 247 -13.28 -2.50 1.56
N LEU A 248 -13.25 -3.84 1.44
CA LEU A 248 -13.38 -4.72 2.60
C LEU A 248 -12.24 -4.50 3.61
N LYS A 249 -10.99 -4.44 3.11
CA LYS A 249 -9.80 -4.15 3.91
C LYS A 249 -9.96 -2.82 4.63
N THR A 250 -10.16 -1.73 3.89
CA THR A 250 -10.19 -0.39 4.47
C THR A 250 -11.30 -0.27 5.50
N THR A 251 -12.50 -0.80 5.25
CA THR A 251 -13.57 -0.79 6.25
C THR A 251 -13.21 -1.60 7.50
N ALA A 252 -12.75 -2.85 7.34
CA ALA A 252 -12.46 -3.72 8.48
C ALA A 252 -11.34 -3.18 9.38
N PHE A 253 -10.22 -2.77 8.77
CA PHE A 253 -9.06 -2.27 9.52
C PHE A 253 -9.30 -0.87 10.09
N PHE A 254 -10.03 0.00 9.38
CA PHE A 254 -10.42 1.31 9.91
C PHE A 254 -11.27 1.21 11.17
N MET A 255 -12.24 0.29 11.20
CA MET A 255 -13.03 0.04 12.42
C MET A 255 -12.13 -0.42 13.59
N SER A 256 -11.13 -1.24 13.32
CA SER A 256 -10.16 -1.67 14.35
C SER A 256 -9.29 -0.51 14.86
N TYR A 257 -8.85 0.39 13.97
CA TYR A 257 -8.09 1.60 14.36
C TYR A 257 -8.91 2.54 15.22
N VAL A 258 -10.17 2.80 14.84
CA VAL A 258 -11.09 3.66 15.60
C VAL A 258 -11.35 3.09 16.99
N PHE A 259 -11.45 1.77 17.12
CA PHE A 259 -11.61 1.14 18.42
C PHE A 259 -10.41 1.41 19.35
N GLY A 260 -9.18 1.20 18.86
CA GLY A 260 -7.97 1.49 19.62
C GLY A 260 -7.81 2.97 19.99
N ALA A 261 -8.05 3.87 19.04
CA ALA A 261 -7.97 5.32 19.27
C ALA A 261 -9.07 5.82 20.21
N GLY A 262 -10.29 5.28 20.08
CA GLY A 262 -11.44 5.63 20.94
C GLY A 262 -11.17 5.31 22.41
N LEU A 263 -10.54 4.16 22.69
CA LEU A 263 -10.13 3.79 24.05
C LEU A 263 -9.12 4.77 24.64
N GLN A 264 -8.19 5.29 23.84
CA GLN A 264 -7.22 6.29 24.29
C GLN A 264 -7.89 7.61 24.66
N ILE A 265 -8.83 8.09 23.83
CA ILE A 265 -9.56 9.35 24.07
C ILE A 265 -10.42 9.24 25.34
N LEU A 266 -11.14 8.13 25.51
CA LEU A 266 -11.95 7.89 26.71
C LEU A 266 -11.07 7.87 27.97
N ASN A 267 -9.92 7.20 27.91
CA ASN A 267 -8.98 7.17 29.03
C ASN A 267 -8.46 8.58 29.38
N ALA A 268 -8.15 9.40 28.38
CA ALA A 268 -7.71 10.79 28.59
C ALA A 268 -8.82 11.70 29.16
N SER A 269 -10.09 11.37 28.94
CA SER A 269 -11.22 12.12 29.53
C SER A 269 -11.53 11.75 30.98
N LEU A 270 -11.08 10.56 31.42
CA LEU A 270 -11.32 10.02 32.76
C LEU A 270 -10.15 10.28 33.72
N SER A 271 -8.98 10.68 33.20
CA SER A 271 -7.76 11.03 33.95
C SER A 271 -7.65 12.53 34.18
#